data_AF-A0A928L3H7-F1
#
_entry.id   AF-A0A928L3H7-F1
#
_cell.length_a   1.000
_cell.length_b   1.000
_cell.length_c   1.000
_cell.angle_alpha   90.00
_cell.angle_beta   90.00
_cell.angle_gamma   90.00
#
_symmetry.space_group_name_H-M   'P 1'
#
loop_
_entity.id
_entity.type
_entity.pdbx_description
1 polymer ?
#
loop_
_entity_poly.entity_id
_entity_poly.type
_entity_poly.pdbx_seq_one_letter_code
_entity_poly.pdbx_strand_id
1 'polypeptide(L)'
;MYDRKEMRKKIKEIVKHIWVNEIKNDYNRNLLIGEDTFKNAMYSHLKEYLKYEIELDDIRIYTEYYIKGAKSKADLVIGYLNPYTLKELEKTRKSYCTKEAVEPIAIFELKFKSYSGADNDIINDLKKVKDKYMISDDLPICDYYLAHISEYELDELFYVEKSRKQNHYIIELAAVWNDEQQDMIWDSH
;
A
#
# COMPACT_ATOMS: atom_id res chain seq x y z
N MET A 1 -1.46 24.15 1.55
CA MET A 1 -0.74 23.15 0.74
C MET A 1 0.32 22.55 1.65
N TYR A 2 0.04 21.37 2.21
CA TYR A 2 1.01 20.67 3.06
C TYR A 2 2.30 20.39 2.27
N ASP A 3 3.43 20.40 2.99
CA ASP A 3 4.66 19.84 2.46
C ASP A 3 4.44 18.36 2.15
N ARG A 4 4.65 17.94 0.89
CA ARG A 4 4.50 16.53 0.49
C ARG A 4 5.35 15.60 1.35
N LYS A 5 6.50 16.08 1.82
CA LYS A 5 7.37 15.33 2.72
C LYS A 5 6.74 15.10 4.08
N GLU A 6 6.06 16.11 4.63
CA GLU A 6 5.35 16.01 5.90
C GLU A 6 4.16 15.05 5.80
N MET A 7 3.35 15.16 4.74
CA MET A 7 2.24 14.24 4.52
C MET A 7 2.70 12.80 4.36
N ARG A 8 3.80 12.56 3.62
CA ARG A 8 4.39 11.22 3.50
C ARG A 8 4.85 10.67 4.83
N LYS A 9 5.52 11.49 5.65
CA LYS A 9 5.92 11.10 7.01
C LYS A 9 4.70 10.71 7.85
N LYS A 10 3.63 11.51 7.80
CA LYS A 10 2.37 11.24 8.49
C LYS A 10 1.72 9.93 8.02
N ILE A 11 1.60 9.72 6.71
CA ILE A 11 1.08 8.47 6.14
C ILE A 11 1.92 7.28 6.61
N LYS A 12 3.25 7.40 6.62
CA LYS A 12 4.15 6.34 7.09
C LYS A 12 3.89 5.98 8.55
N GLU A 13 3.73 6.97 9.43
CA GLU A 13 3.40 6.74 10.85
C GLU A 13 2.02 6.08 11.01
N ILE A 14 1.01 6.55 10.28
CA ILE A 14 -0.34 5.97 10.28
C ILE A 14 -0.33 4.53 9.78
N VAL A 15 0.37 4.24 8.68
CA VAL A 15 0.44 2.90 8.12
C VAL A 15 1.12 1.92 9.08
N LYS A 16 2.23 2.33 9.72
CA LYS A 16 2.89 1.49 10.74
C LYS A 16 1.96 1.22 11.92
N HIS A 17 1.22 2.23 12.39
CA HIS A 17 0.23 2.06 13.45
C HIS A 17 -0.91 1.11 13.05
N ILE A 18 -1.48 1.29 11.86
CA ILE A 18 -2.54 0.41 11.32
C ILE A 18 -2.05 -1.03 11.23
N TRP A 19 -0.81 -1.24 10.77
CA TRP A 19 -0.25 -2.57 10.62
C TRP A 19 -0.14 -3.32 11.95
N VAL A 20 0.56 -2.72 12.92
CA VAL A 20 0.91 -3.42 14.18
C VAL A 20 -0.24 -3.49 15.17
N ASN A 21 -1.23 -2.61 15.05
CA ASN A 21 -2.38 -2.57 15.95
C ASN A 21 -3.65 -3.06 15.25
N GLU A 22 -4.10 -2.37 14.21
CA GLU A 22 -5.44 -2.60 13.65
C GLU A 22 -5.52 -3.89 12.84
N ILE A 23 -4.63 -4.08 11.85
CA ILE A 23 -4.61 -5.29 11.01
C ILE A 23 -4.28 -6.53 11.85
N LYS A 24 -3.32 -6.41 12.78
CA LYS A 24 -3.03 -7.47 13.75
C LYS A 24 -4.26 -7.84 14.58
N ASN A 25 -5.01 -6.87 15.09
CA ASN A 25 -6.22 -7.13 15.85
C ASN A 25 -7.33 -7.75 15.00
N ASP A 26 -7.50 -7.30 13.75
CA ASP A 26 -8.47 -7.87 12.82
C ASP A 26 -8.13 -9.32 12.49
N TYR A 27 -6.85 -9.63 12.29
CA TYR A 27 -6.37 -10.99 12.10
C TYR A 27 -6.70 -11.88 13.30
N ASN A 28 -6.31 -11.45 14.51
CA ASN A 28 -6.55 -12.20 15.76
C ASN A 28 -8.05 -12.43 16.06
N ARG A 29 -8.92 -11.61 15.49
CA ARG A 29 -10.38 -11.72 15.60
C ARG A 29 -11.01 -12.51 14.46
N ASN A 30 -10.22 -13.11 13.57
CA ASN A 30 -10.64 -13.83 12.38
C ASN A 30 -11.48 -12.98 11.41
N LEU A 31 -11.20 -11.67 11.33
CA LEU A 31 -11.85 -10.75 10.40
C LEU A 31 -11.15 -10.72 9.04
N LEU A 32 -9.91 -11.25 8.96
CA LEU A 32 -9.14 -11.38 7.73
C LEU A 32 -9.20 -12.84 7.24
N ILE A 33 -10.15 -13.12 6.35
CA ILE A 33 -10.41 -14.47 5.82
C ILE A 33 -9.57 -14.73 4.54
N GLY A 34 -9.00 -13.68 3.96
CA GLY A 34 -8.13 -13.74 2.80
C GLY A 34 -7.77 -12.36 2.25
N GLU A 35 -7.23 -12.35 1.03
CA GLU A 35 -6.62 -11.15 0.42
C GLU A 35 -7.61 -9.99 0.27
N ASP A 36 -8.85 -10.23 -0.18
CA ASP A 36 -9.83 -9.16 -0.37
C ASP A 36 -10.34 -8.56 0.95
N THR A 37 -10.50 -9.38 2.00
CA THR A 37 -10.83 -8.88 3.35
C THR A 37 -9.68 -8.07 3.93
N PHE A 38 -8.44 -8.46 3.66
CA PHE A 38 -7.26 -7.70 4.07
C PHE A 38 -7.19 -6.35 3.34
N LYS A 39 -7.40 -6.33 2.02
CA LYS A 39 -7.50 -5.07 1.24
C LYS A 39 -8.59 -4.15 1.78
N ASN A 40 -9.76 -4.71 2.11
CA ASN A 40 -10.87 -3.97 2.67
C ASN A 40 -10.56 -3.39 4.07
N ALA A 41 -9.96 -4.19 4.95
CA ALA A 41 -9.56 -3.76 6.29
C ALA A 41 -8.54 -2.62 6.20
N MET A 42 -7.50 -2.77 5.38
CA MET A 42 -6.48 -1.74 5.16
C MET A 42 -7.08 -0.45 4.63
N TYR A 43 -7.96 -0.53 3.62
CA TYR A 43 -8.69 0.63 3.11
C TYR A 43 -9.53 1.33 4.19
N SER A 44 -10.26 0.55 4.99
CA SER A 44 -11.17 1.07 6.02
C SER A 44 -10.42 1.80 7.13
N HIS A 45 -9.33 1.21 7.63
CA HIS A 45 -8.47 1.86 8.63
C HIS A 45 -7.78 3.10 8.08
N LEU A 46 -7.22 3.04 6.87
CA LEU A 46 -6.62 4.22 6.24
C LEU A 46 -7.63 5.37 6.13
N LYS A 47 -8.86 5.08 5.74
CA LYS A 47 -9.93 6.09 5.63
C LYS A 47 -10.26 6.73 6.98
N GLU A 48 -10.32 5.96 8.06
CA GLU A 48 -10.61 6.49 9.40
C GLU A 48 -9.45 7.37 9.91
N TYR A 49 -8.21 6.89 9.80
CA TYR A 49 -7.04 7.61 10.29
C TYR A 49 -6.67 8.83 9.43
N LEU A 50 -7.07 8.87 8.16
CA LEU A 50 -6.86 9.99 7.24
C LEU A 50 -8.12 10.84 7.01
N LYS A 51 -9.16 10.70 7.83
CA LYS A 51 -10.46 11.35 7.58
C LYS A 51 -10.35 12.87 7.41
N TYR A 52 -9.52 13.51 8.23
CA TYR A 52 -9.33 14.97 8.18
C TYR A 52 -8.61 15.39 6.90
N GLU A 53 -7.60 14.64 6.48
CA GLU A 53 -6.85 14.90 5.25
C GLU A 53 -7.70 14.65 4.00
N ILE A 54 -8.58 13.66 4.05
CA ILE A 54 -9.54 13.39 2.98
C ILE A 54 -10.54 14.55 2.87
N GLU A 55 -11.00 15.10 4.00
CA GLU A 55 -11.96 16.20 4.02
C GLU A 55 -11.34 17.56 3.68
N LEU A 56 -10.10 17.82 4.11
CA LEU A 56 -9.49 19.15 4.07
C LEU A 56 -8.35 19.31 3.06
N ASP A 57 -7.62 18.24 2.72
CA ASP A 57 -6.35 18.31 1.98
C ASP A 57 -6.41 17.67 0.57
N ASP A 58 -7.62 17.45 0.05
CA ASP A 58 -7.86 16.86 -1.29
C ASP A 58 -7.17 15.51 -1.51
N ILE A 59 -6.92 14.76 -0.43
CA ILE A 59 -6.37 13.40 -0.49
C ILE A 59 -7.50 12.39 -0.75
N ARG A 60 -7.23 11.40 -1.59
CA ARG A 60 -8.17 10.30 -1.86
C ARG A 60 -7.45 8.97 -1.81
N ILE A 61 -8.20 7.94 -1.43
CA ILE A 61 -7.76 6.54 -1.42
C ILE A 61 -8.49 5.80 -2.54
N TYR A 62 -7.75 5.16 -3.42
CA TYR A 62 -8.28 4.40 -4.55
C TYR A 62 -7.93 2.94 -4.43
N THR A 63 -8.91 2.08 -4.67
CA THR A 63 -8.73 0.65 -4.89
C THR A 63 -8.50 0.37 -6.38
N GLU A 64 -7.71 -0.66 -6.67
CA GLU A 64 -7.41 -1.14 -8.03
C GLU A 64 -6.98 -0.02 -8.99
N TYR A 65 -6.01 0.79 -8.56
CA TYR A 65 -5.58 1.96 -9.31
C TYR A 65 -4.63 1.56 -10.45
N TYR A 66 -5.01 1.87 -11.69
CA TYR A 66 -4.17 1.60 -12.86
C TYR A 66 -3.11 2.69 -13.03
N ILE A 67 -1.85 2.31 -12.83
CA ILE A 67 -0.70 3.19 -13.04
C ILE A 67 -0.32 3.10 -14.51
N LYS A 68 -0.62 4.17 -15.26
CA LYS A 68 -0.49 4.22 -16.72
C LYS A 68 0.93 3.94 -17.20
N GLY A 69 1.93 4.63 -16.66
CA GLY A 69 3.34 4.46 -17.05
C GLY A 69 3.89 3.06 -16.75
N ALA A 70 3.41 2.44 -15.67
CA ALA A 70 3.80 1.09 -15.25
C ALA A 70 2.99 -0.03 -15.92
N LYS A 71 1.90 0.31 -16.62
CA LYS A 71 0.92 -0.64 -17.20
C LYS A 71 0.50 -1.74 -16.22
N SER A 72 0.26 -1.35 -14.97
CA SER A 72 -0.07 -2.30 -13.90
C SER A 72 -1.03 -1.66 -12.90
N LYS A 73 -1.81 -2.49 -12.22
CA LYS A 73 -2.75 -2.06 -11.18
C LYS A 73 -2.14 -2.27 -9.81
N ALA A 74 -2.17 -1.22 -9.00
CA ALA A 74 -1.88 -1.30 -7.57
C ALA A 74 -3.16 -1.65 -6.80
N ASP A 75 -3.02 -2.33 -5.67
CA ASP A 75 -4.16 -2.69 -4.83
C ASP A 75 -4.79 -1.47 -4.18
N LEU A 76 -3.97 -0.61 -3.56
CA LEU A 76 -4.38 0.68 -3.02
C LEU A 76 -3.42 1.80 -3.42
N VAL A 77 -3.97 3.00 -3.61
CA VAL A 77 -3.20 4.23 -3.79
C VAL A 77 -3.79 5.33 -2.93
N ILE A 78 -2.94 6.02 -2.19
CA ILE A 78 -3.25 7.31 -1.56
C ILE A 78 -2.64 8.39 -2.43
N GLY A 79 -3.42 9.39 -2.85
CA GLY A 79 -2.92 10.44 -3.72
C GLY A 79 -3.65 11.76 -3.54
N TYR A 80 -2.99 12.85 -3.96
CA TYR A 80 -3.61 14.16 -4.06
C TYR A 80 -4.44 14.25 -5.33
N LEU A 81 -5.57 14.95 -5.26
CA LEU A 81 -6.26 15.39 -6.46
C LEU A 81 -5.56 16.62 -7.04
N ASN A 82 -5.15 16.53 -8.30
CA ASN A 82 -4.63 17.66 -9.06
C ASN A 82 -5.80 18.59 -9.43
N PRO A 83 -5.85 19.82 -8.89
CA PRO A 83 -6.98 20.73 -9.11
C PRO A 83 -7.06 21.25 -10.54
N TYR A 84 -5.96 21.25 -11.29
CA TYR A 84 -5.96 21.63 -12.70
C TYR A 84 -6.60 20.52 -13.54
N THR A 85 -6.17 19.27 -13.36
CA THR A 85 -6.73 18.12 -14.05
C THR A 85 -8.21 17.94 -13.73
N LEU A 86 -8.61 18.13 -12.46
CA LEU A 86 -10.03 18.12 -12.08
C LEU A 86 -10.85 19.13 -12.88
N LYS A 87 -10.40 20.38 -12.96
CA LYS A 87 -11.09 21.44 -13.72
C LYS A 87 -11.19 21.11 -15.21
N GLU A 88 -10.19 20.43 -15.78
CA GLU A 88 -10.24 19.97 -17.19
C GLU A 88 -11.23 18.83 -17.38
N LEU A 89 -11.28 17.87 -16.45
CA LEU A 89 -12.25 16.77 -16.47
C LEU A 89 -13.69 17.28 -16.33
N GLU A 90 -13.93 18.26 -15.46
CA GLU A 90 -15.23 18.92 -15.28
C GLU A 90 -15.70 19.59 -16.57
N LYS A 91 -14.81 20.32 -17.27
CA LYS A 91 -15.12 20.96 -18.56
C LYS A 91 -15.53 19.97 -19.63
N THR A 92 -14.93 18.78 -19.63
CA THR A 92 -15.19 17.74 -20.64
C THR A 92 -16.39 16.86 -20.29
N ARG A 93 -16.99 17.02 -19.09
CA ARG A 93 -18.06 16.16 -18.54
C ARG A 93 -17.73 14.66 -18.59
N LYS A 94 -16.44 14.29 -18.67
CA LYS A 94 -16.03 12.94 -19.05
C LYS A 94 -16.15 11.90 -17.95
N SER A 95 -16.10 12.27 -16.66
CA SER A 95 -16.53 11.35 -15.59
C SER A 95 -16.55 12.02 -14.20
N TYR A 96 -17.28 11.43 -13.25
CA TYR A 96 -17.12 11.65 -11.79
C TYR A 96 -15.89 10.93 -11.21
N CYS A 97 -15.18 10.14 -12.02
CA CYS A 97 -14.05 9.33 -11.62
C CYS A 97 -12.79 10.19 -11.66
N THR A 98 -12.41 10.71 -10.49
CA THR A 98 -11.24 11.58 -10.32
C THR A 98 -9.90 10.85 -10.44
N LYS A 99 -9.88 9.56 -10.82
CA LYS A 99 -8.68 8.73 -10.94
C LYS A 99 -7.61 9.34 -11.85
N GLU A 100 -8.00 10.03 -12.92
CA GLU A 100 -7.04 10.68 -13.85
C GLU A 100 -6.35 11.92 -13.24
N ALA A 101 -6.91 12.50 -12.19
CA ALA A 101 -6.34 13.64 -11.49
C ALA A 101 -5.46 13.23 -10.30
N VAL A 102 -5.23 11.93 -10.08
CA VAL A 102 -4.55 11.45 -8.87
C VAL A 102 -3.05 11.51 -9.06
N GLU A 103 -2.38 12.20 -8.14
CA GLU A 103 -0.94 12.15 -7.99
C GLU A 103 -0.59 11.27 -6.78
N PRO A 104 -0.02 10.08 -6.98
CA PRO A 104 0.28 9.15 -5.89
C PRO A 104 1.24 9.73 -4.85
N ILE A 105 0.93 9.47 -3.58
CA ILE A 105 1.76 9.76 -2.40
C ILE A 105 2.22 8.44 -1.78
N ALA A 106 1.36 7.43 -1.80
CA ALA A 106 1.65 6.07 -1.37
C ALA A 106 0.96 5.05 -2.28
N ILE A 107 1.66 3.95 -2.58
CA ILE A 107 1.19 2.84 -3.40
C ILE A 107 1.33 1.56 -2.58
N PHE A 108 0.31 0.70 -2.57
CA PHE A 108 0.29 -0.53 -1.79
C PHE A 108 0.08 -1.75 -2.68
N GLU A 109 0.84 -2.80 -2.39
CA GLU A 109 0.59 -4.18 -2.80
C GLU A 109 0.32 -5.00 -1.54
N LEU A 110 -0.82 -5.71 -1.53
CA LEU A 110 -1.34 -6.40 -0.37
C LEU A 110 -1.51 -7.89 -0.70
N LYS A 111 -0.80 -8.75 0.03
CA LYS A 111 -0.78 -10.20 -0.18
C LYS A 111 -1.25 -10.93 1.08
N PHE A 112 -2.14 -11.90 0.93
CA PHE A 112 -2.52 -12.82 2.02
C PHE A 112 -2.40 -14.26 1.54
N LYS A 113 -1.68 -15.10 2.28
CA LYS A 113 -1.42 -16.49 1.91
C LYS A 113 -1.51 -17.42 3.12
N SER A 114 -2.30 -18.47 2.96
CA SER A 114 -2.55 -19.50 3.97
C SER A 114 -1.94 -20.87 3.62
N TYR A 115 -1.07 -20.92 2.61
CA TYR A 115 -0.44 -22.15 2.14
C TYR A 115 0.99 -21.90 1.66
N SER A 116 1.86 -22.89 1.84
CA SER A 116 3.28 -22.83 1.46
C SER A 116 3.50 -22.76 -0.05
N GLY A 117 4.59 -22.08 -0.47
CA GLY A 117 4.98 -21.93 -1.88
C GLY A 117 4.50 -20.63 -2.54
N ALA A 118 3.95 -19.69 -1.77
CA ALA A 118 3.47 -18.40 -2.27
C ALA A 118 4.53 -17.28 -2.20
N ASP A 119 5.77 -17.58 -1.83
CA ASP A 119 6.92 -16.68 -1.84
C ASP A 119 7.12 -16.02 -3.21
N ASN A 120 6.83 -16.76 -4.27
CA ASN A 120 6.86 -16.23 -5.63
C ASN A 120 5.91 -15.06 -5.83
N ASP A 121 4.76 -15.02 -5.16
CA ASP A 121 3.81 -13.92 -5.29
C ASP A 121 4.35 -12.65 -4.61
N ILE A 122 4.92 -12.77 -3.41
CA ILE A 122 5.58 -11.66 -2.70
C ILE A 122 6.76 -11.13 -3.52
N ILE A 123 7.59 -12.04 -4.06
CA ILE A 123 8.72 -11.69 -4.93
C ILE A 123 8.25 -11.01 -6.22
N ASN A 124 7.13 -11.46 -6.80
CA ASN A 124 6.57 -10.86 -8.01
C ASN A 124 6.04 -9.45 -7.75
N ASP A 125 5.43 -9.21 -6.59
CA ASP A 125 4.98 -7.87 -6.18
C ASP A 125 6.19 -6.94 -5.92
N LEU A 126 7.25 -7.44 -5.29
CA LEU A 126 8.51 -6.71 -5.12
C LEU A 126 9.16 -6.35 -6.48
N LYS A 127 9.18 -7.28 -7.44
CA LYS A 127 9.65 -7.03 -8.81
C LYS A 127 8.77 -6.01 -9.52
N LYS A 128 7.45 -6.10 -9.38
CA LYS A 128 6.49 -5.14 -9.95
C LYS A 128 6.75 -3.73 -9.43
N VAL A 129 7.00 -3.54 -8.12
CA VAL A 129 7.38 -2.25 -7.55
C VAL A 129 8.68 -1.73 -8.16
N LYS A 130 9.75 -2.53 -8.14
CA LYS A 130 11.09 -2.12 -8.60
C LYS A 130 11.14 -1.86 -10.10
N ASP A 131 10.60 -2.78 -10.88
CA ASP A 131 10.80 -2.84 -12.33
C ASP A 131 9.68 -2.16 -13.11
N LYS A 132 8.59 -1.74 -12.46
CA LYS A 132 7.49 -1.03 -13.14
C LYS A 132 7.16 0.30 -12.50
N TYR A 133 7.05 0.35 -11.17
CA TYR A 133 6.64 1.60 -10.51
C TYR A 133 7.81 2.55 -10.35
N MET A 134 8.91 2.09 -9.77
CA MET A 134 10.04 2.98 -9.44
C MET A 134 10.77 3.54 -10.66
N ILE A 135 10.68 2.87 -11.81
CA ILE A 135 11.29 3.34 -13.06
C ILE A 135 10.33 4.13 -13.94
N SER A 136 9.08 4.35 -13.50
CA SER A 136 8.08 5.07 -14.28
C SER A 136 8.29 6.57 -14.14
N ASP A 137 8.63 7.24 -15.25
CA ASP A 137 8.74 8.70 -15.30
C ASP A 137 7.41 9.42 -15.02
N ASP A 138 6.28 8.71 -15.16
CA ASP A 138 4.94 9.22 -14.89
C ASP A 138 4.58 9.24 -13.41
N LEU A 139 5.40 8.63 -12.53
CA LEU A 139 5.14 8.57 -11.10
C LEU A 139 5.93 9.64 -10.33
N PRO A 140 5.27 10.45 -9.49
CA PRO A 140 5.97 11.31 -8.57
C PRO A 140 6.70 10.47 -7.50
N ILE A 141 7.61 11.11 -6.76
CA ILE A 141 8.24 10.49 -5.60
C ILE A 141 7.16 10.17 -4.55
N CYS A 142 6.94 8.88 -4.32
CA CYS A 142 5.97 8.32 -3.38
C CYS A 142 6.58 7.16 -2.59
N ASP A 143 5.90 6.73 -1.53
CA ASP A 143 6.26 5.54 -0.77
C ASP A 143 5.53 4.29 -1.31
N TYR A 144 6.22 3.16 -1.34
CA TYR A 144 5.73 1.87 -1.82
C TYR A 144 5.63 0.91 -0.64
N TYR A 145 4.43 0.45 -0.34
CA TYR A 145 4.16 -0.48 0.75
C TYR A 145 3.95 -1.87 0.18
N LEU A 146 4.80 -2.80 0.59
CA LEU A 146 4.65 -4.23 0.33
C LEU A 146 4.16 -4.85 1.63
N ALA A 147 2.87 -5.16 1.72
CA ALA A 147 2.30 -5.75 2.92
C ALA A 147 1.90 -7.20 2.66
N HIS A 148 2.35 -8.12 3.51
CA HIS A 148 2.02 -9.53 3.38
C HIS A 148 1.69 -10.18 4.71
N ILE A 149 0.67 -11.04 4.68
CA ILE A 149 0.30 -11.95 5.77
C ILE A 149 0.48 -13.37 5.25
N SER A 150 1.36 -14.13 5.89
CA SER A 150 1.71 -15.51 5.54
C SER A 150 1.47 -16.40 6.75
N GLU A 151 0.42 -17.23 6.70
CA GLU A 151 0.07 -18.18 7.76
C GLU A 151 0.91 -19.47 7.70
N TYR A 152 2.14 -19.34 7.23
CA TYR A 152 3.13 -20.39 7.13
C TYR A 152 4.52 -19.76 7.28
N GLU A 153 5.49 -20.54 7.73
CA GLU A 153 6.85 -20.06 7.87
C GLU A 153 7.46 -19.76 6.49
N LEU A 154 8.04 -18.56 6.37
CA LEU A 154 8.80 -18.15 5.20
C LEU A 154 10.29 -18.33 5.47
N ASP A 155 11.05 -18.59 4.41
CA ASP A 155 12.52 -18.57 4.47
C ASP A 155 13.06 -17.20 4.93
N GLU A 156 12.30 -16.14 4.68
CA GLU A 156 12.68 -14.76 4.98
C GLU A 156 11.50 -13.95 5.50
N LEU A 157 11.73 -13.18 6.57
CA LEU A 157 10.74 -12.22 7.07
C LEU A 157 10.63 -10.98 6.17
N PHE A 158 11.76 -10.54 5.59
CA PHE A 158 11.84 -9.35 4.74
C PHE A 158 12.57 -9.63 3.42
N TYR A 159 11.90 -9.42 2.29
CA TYR A 159 12.49 -9.60 0.96
C TYR A 159 13.17 -8.32 0.44
N VAL A 160 12.86 -7.15 1.00
CA VAL A 160 13.46 -5.86 0.59
C VAL A 160 14.92 -5.76 1.05
N GLU A 161 15.25 -6.19 2.27
CA GLU A 161 16.60 -6.05 2.86
C GLU A 161 17.71 -6.77 2.06
N LYS A 162 17.40 -7.92 1.44
CA LYS A 162 18.36 -8.65 0.60
C LYS A 162 18.76 -7.90 -0.67
N SER A 163 17.93 -6.97 -1.14
CA SER A 163 18.25 -6.16 -2.31
C SER A 163 19.10 -4.95 -1.91
N ARG A 164 20.41 -5.15 -1.72
CA ARG A 164 21.37 -4.07 -1.40
C ARG A 164 21.49 -3.04 -2.53
N LYS A 165 20.51 -2.15 -2.61
CA LYS A 165 20.53 -0.73 -3.04
C LYS A 165 19.36 -0.10 -2.28
N GLN A 166 19.65 0.65 -1.22
CA GLN A 166 18.67 1.30 -0.35
C GLN A 166 17.69 2.15 -1.18
N ASN A 167 16.52 1.59 -1.47
CA ASN A 167 15.39 2.33 -1.97
C ASN A 167 14.57 2.76 -0.75
N HIS A 168 14.92 3.90 -0.15
CA HIS A 168 14.29 4.47 1.06
C HIS A 168 12.76 4.69 0.99
N TYR A 169 12.18 4.41 -0.17
CA TYR A 169 10.76 4.54 -0.48
C TYR A 169 10.00 3.23 -0.41
N ILE A 170 10.67 2.07 -0.39
CA ILE A 170 9.98 0.79 -0.19
C ILE A 170 9.92 0.50 1.31
N ILE A 171 8.72 0.22 1.80
CA ILE A 171 8.41 -0.12 3.19
C ILE A 171 7.76 -1.50 3.17
N GLU A 172 8.32 -2.44 3.92
CA GLU A 172 7.79 -3.79 4.00
C GLU A 172 7.03 -3.98 5.31
N LEU A 173 5.80 -4.48 5.22
CA LEU A 173 4.92 -4.78 6.35
C LEU A 173 4.70 -6.29 6.35
N ALA A 174 5.39 -7.00 7.25
CA ALA A 174 5.43 -8.46 7.24
C ALA A 174 4.70 -9.03 8.46
N ALA A 175 3.87 -10.03 8.21
CA ALA A 175 3.23 -10.85 9.22
C ALA A 175 3.42 -12.31 8.80
N VAL A 176 4.23 -13.06 9.54
CA VAL A 176 4.65 -14.42 9.14
C VAL A 176 4.50 -15.36 10.31
N TRP A 177 3.94 -16.55 10.05
CA TRP A 177 3.84 -17.60 11.05
C TRP A 177 5.23 -18.10 11.44
N ASN A 178 5.46 -18.26 12.74
CA ASN A 178 6.69 -18.82 13.26
C ASN A 178 6.41 -20.17 13.93
N ASP A 179 6.99 -21.23 13.39
CA ASP A 179 6.75 -22.59 13.88
C ASP A 179 7.32 -22.81 15.29
N GLU A 180 8.40 -22.13 15.68
CA GLU A 180 8.97 -22.27 17.02
C GLU A 180 8.08 -21.64 18.10
N GLN A 181 7.49 -20.47 17.82
CA GLN A 181 6.65 -19.70 18.75
C GLN A 181 5.17 -20.09 18.66
N GLN A 182 4.77 -20.79 17.60
CA GLN A 182 3.37 -21.10 17.29
C GLN A 182 2.49 -19.85 17.28
N ASP A 183 3.02 -18.75 16.72
CA ASP A 183 2.36 -17.45 16.65
C ASP A 183 2.83 -16.67 15.42
N MET A 184 2.07 -15.65 15.05
CA MET A 184 2.43 -14.70 13.99
C MET A 184 3.42 -13.66 14.50
N ILE A 185 4.55 -13.53 13.81
CA ILE A 185 5.50 -12.42 13.99
C ILE A 185 5.03 -11.27 13.11
N TRP A 186 4.84 -10.09 13.72
CA TRP A 186 4.43 -8.86 13.03
C TRP A 186 5.55 -7.84 13.08
N ASP A 187 5.97 -7.32 11.92
CA ASP A 187 7.03 -6.31 11.85
C ASP A 187 6.84 -5.32 10.67
N SER A 188 7.48 -4.16 10.74
CA SER A 188 7.45 -3.11 9.72
C SER A 188 8.81 -2.47 9.50
N HIS A 189 9.43 -2.73 8.35
CA HIS A 189 10.72 -2.15 7.96
C HIS A 189 10.52 -0.89 7.12
#